data_AF-A0A2W5L055-F1
#
_entry.id   AF-A0A2W5L055-F1
#
_cell.length_a   1.000
_cell.length_b   1.000
_cell.length_c   1.000
_cell.angle_alpha   90.00
_cell.angle_beta   90.00
_cell.angle_gamma   90.00
#
_symmetry.space_group_name_H-M   'P 1'
#
loop_
_entity.id
_entity.type
_entity.pdbx_description
1 polymer ?
#
loop_
_entity_poly.entity_id
_entity_poly.type
_entity_poly.pdbx_seq_one_letter_code
_entity_poly.pdbx_strand_id
1 'polypeptide(L)'
;MKYPVFAAIALTVATAPAAAMTIDADERELYDDSIQCMAFYGIMAGLGGDEPENPEAAKSGTKFLAVATVLADEDQAQIQADLNDQIAMFGKIAEHPDNMANIEKLRAIKDNCAFMETLVDAMLESS
;
A
#
# COMPACT_ATOMS: atom_id res chain seq x y z
N MET A 1 38.35 -16.88 27.48
CA MET A 1 39.00 -15.58 27.83
C MET A 1 38.04 -14.49 27.35
N LYS A 2 37.31 -13.84 28.27
CA LYS A 2 37.58 -12.53 28.89
C LYS A 2 37.20 -11.33 27.98
N TYR A 3 36.07 -10.72 28.35
CA TYR A 3 35.54 -9.40 27.96
C TYR A 3 36.48 -8.24 28.35
N PRO A 4 36.24 -7.01 27.87
CA PRO A 4 35.43 -6.04 28.63
C PRO A 4 34.47 -5.23 27.73
N VAL A 5 33.15 -5.16 27.96
CA VAL A 5 32.42 -4.30 28.92
C VAL A 5 32.98 -2.88 29.06
N PHE A 6 32.30 -1.92 28.42
CA PHE A 6 32.06 -0.60 29.00
C PHE A 6 30.53 -0.38 29.10
N ALA A 7 30.07 -0.38 30.35
CA ALA A 7 28.86 0.27 30.85
C ALA A 7 29.01 1.80 30.73
N ALA A 8 28.02 2.68 30.84
CA ALA A 8 26.56 2.70 30.74
C ALA A 8 26.17 4.20 30.87
N ILE A 9 24.91 4.52 30.54
CA ILE A 9 24.14 5.70 30.97
C ILE A 9 24.42 7.04 30.25
N ALA A 10 23.52 7.38 29.33
CA ALA A 10 22.82 8.66 29.37
C ALA A 10 21.35 8.43 28.98
N LEU A 11 20.49 8.34 29.99
CA LEU A 11 19.06 8.59 29.85
C LEU A 11 18.89 10.06 29.47
N THR A 12 18.90 10.35 28.18
CA THR A 12 18.12 11.47 27.66
C THR A 12 16.87 10.88 27.05
N VAL A 13 15.76 11.07 27.74
CA VAL A 13 14.42 11.01 27.14
C VAL A 13 14.37 12.14 26.12
N ALA A 14 14.96 11.92 24.95
CA ALA A 14 14.54 12.60 23.75
C ALA A 14 13.33 11.79 23.30
N THR A 15 12.13 12.36 23.45
CA THR A 15 11.00 11.98 22.63
C THR A 15 11.43 12.23 21.19
N ALA A 16 12.12 11.25 20.60
CA ALA A 16 12.32 11.24 19.16
C ALA A 16 10.90 11.28 18.58
N PRO A 17 10.61 12.21 17.65
CA PRO A 17 9.42 12.03 16.84
C PRO A 17 9.55 10.62 16.27
N ALA A 18 8.47 9.83 16.31
CA ALA A 18 8.41 8.55 15.64
C ALA A 18 8.92 8.80 14.21
N ALA A 19 10.17 8.43 13.96
CA ALA A 19 10.74 8.54 12.65
C ALA A 19 9.96 7.49 11.87
N ALA A 20 9.06 7.94 10.99
CA ALA A 20 8.53 7.09 9.94
C ALA A 20 9.75 6.40 9.34
N MET A 21 9.89 5.09 9.59
CA MET A 21 10.99 4.33 9.03
C MET A 21 10.80 4.41 7.52
N THR A 22 11.75 5.08 6.87
CA THR A 22 11.62 5.44 5.47
C THR A 22 11.75 4.17 4.66
N ILE A 23 10.67 3.78 3.98
CA ILE A 23 10.69 2.82 2.87
C ILE A 23 11.89 3.17 1.99
N ASP A 24 12.75 2.19 1.70
CA ASP A 24 13.94 2.43 0.87
C ASP A 24 13.50 3.03 -0.48
N ALA A 25 14.31 3.93 -1.05
CA ALA A 25 13.90 4.68 -2.25
C ALA A 25 13.55 3.75 -3.43
N ASP A 26 14.18 2.57 -3.48
CA ASP A 26 13.97 1.54 -4.50
C ASP A 26 12.66 0.75 -4.25
N GLU A 27 12.19 0.68 -3.01
CA GLU A 27 10.95 -0.01 -2.61
C GLU A 27 9.73 0.92 -2.59
N ARG A 28 9.97 2.23 -2.68
CA ARG A 28 8.94 3.27 -2.62
C ARG A 28 7.96 3.19 -3.78
N GLU A 29 8.44 2.93 -5.00
CA GLU A 29 7.58 2.77 -6.19
C GLU A 29 6.65 1.55 -6.02
N LEU A 30 7.20 0.43 -5.55
CA LEU A 30 6.44 -0.79 -5.29
C LEU A 30 5.38 -0.59 -4.20
N TYR A 31 5.71 0.17 -3.16
CA TYR A 31 4.77 0.55 -2.11
C TYR A 31 3.64 1.43 -2.65
N ASP A 32 3.96 2.51 -3.35
CA ASP A 32 2.98 3.45 -3.90
C ASP A 32 2.01 2.73 -4.86
N ASP A 33 2.53 1.85 -5.71
CA ASP A 33 1.73 1.01 -6.61
C ASP A 33 0.85 0.02 -5.84
N SER A 34 1.37 -0.58 -4.76
CA SER A 34 0.58 -1.47 -3.90
C SER A 34 -0.59 -0.73 -3.24
N ILE A 35 -0.36 0.50 -2.76
CA ILE A 35 -1.43 1.33 -2.18
C ILE A 35 -2.46 1.70 -3.25
N GLN A 36 -2.03 2.05 -4.46
CA GLN A 36 -2.94 2.35 -5.58
C GLN A 36 -3.78 1.13 -5.98
N CYS A 37 -3.19 -0.06 -6.03
CA CYS A 37 -3.90 -1.28 -6.38
C CYS A 37 -4.83 -1.75 -5.26
N MET A 38 -4.44 -1.59 -4.00
CA MET A 38 -5.35 -1.79 -2.86
C MET A 38 -6.59 -0.89 -2.99
N ALA A 39 -6.42 0.40 -3.28
CA ALA A 39 -7.53 1.33 -3.47
C ALA A 39 -8.41 0.94 -4.68
N PHE A 40 -7.79 0.63 -5.82
CA PHE A 40 -8.49 0.22 -7.04
C PHE A 40 -9.36 -1.03 -6.81
N TYR A 41 -8.77 -2.09 -6.27
CA TYR A 41 -9.48 -3.34 -6.00
C TYR A 41 -10.49 -3.20 -4.86
N GLY A 42 -10.21 -2.36 -3.86
CA GLY A 42 -11.18 -2.00 -2.83
C GLY A 42 -12.44 -1.37 -3.44
N ILE A 43 -12.29 -0.39 -4.33
CA ILE A 43 -13.43 0.22 -5.04
C ILE A 43 -14.20 -0.84 -5.85
N MET A 44 -13.49 -1.71 -6.59
CA MET A 44 -14.11 -2.79 -7.37
C MET A 44 -14.80 -3.86 -6.52
N ALA A 45 -14.37 -4.05 -5.27
CA ALA A 45 -14.98 -4.96 -4.31
C ALA A 45 -16.35 -4.46 -3.80
N GLY A 46 -16.69 -3.18 -4.04
CA GLY A 46 -17.92 -2.57 -3.55
C GLY A 46 -17.84 -2.22 -2.07
N LEU A 47 -16.99 -1.26 -1.70
CA LEU A 47 -16.87 -0.79 -0.31
C LEU A 47 -18.18 -0.15 0.17
N GLY A 48 -18.87 -0.82 1.11
CA GLY A 48 -20.04 -0.25 1.81
C GLY A 48 -21.02 -1.21 2.49
N GLY A 49 -20.92 -2.53 2.29
CA GLY A 49 -21.79 -3.54 2.91
C GLY A 49 -21.04 -4.56 3.77
N ASP A 50 -21.78 -5.40 4.52
CA ASP A 50 -21.20 -6.47 5.37
C ASP A 50 -20.44 -7.54 4.56
N GLU A 51 -20.73 -7.68 3.26
CA GLU A 51 -20.06 -8.58 2.34
C GLU A 51 -19.60 -7.83 1.07
N PRO A 52 -18.43 -8.16 0.49
CA PRO A 52 -17.97 -7.55 -0.75
C PRO A 52 -18.87 -7.98 -1.92
N GLU A 53 -19.28 -7.02 -2.74
CA GLU A 53 -20.03 -7.28 -3.98
C GLU A 53 -19.19 -8.09 -4.98
N ASN A 54 -17.87 -7.92 -4.93
CA ASN A 54 -16.91 -8.70 -5.70
C ASN A 54 -15.84 -9.31 -4.78
N PRO A 55 -16.03 -10.57 -4.33
CA PRO A 55 -15.08 -11.27 -3.46
C PRO A 55 -13.68 -11.44 -4.06
N GLU A 56 -13.56 -11.58 -5.38
CA GLU A 56 -12.24 -11.72 -6.03
C GLU A 56 -11.47 -10.40 -5.97
N ALA A 57 -12.13 -9.28 -6.24
CA ALA A 57 -11.52 -7.96 -6.06
C ALA A 57 -11.12 -7.72 -4.59
N ALA A 58 -11.92 -8.16 -3.62
CA ALA A 58 -11.55 -8.08 -2.21
C ALA A 58 -10.28 -8.88 -1.88
N LYS A 59 -10.12 -10.09 -2.45
CA LYS A 59 -8.90 -10.89 -2.31
C LYS A 59 -7.71 -10.19 -2.94
N SER A 60 -7.84 -9.67 -4.16
CA SER A 60 -6.77 -8.92 -4.83
C SER A 60 -6.35 -7.70 -4.00
N GLY A 61 -7.29 -6.91 -3.50
CA GLY A 61 -6.99 -5.78 -2.61
C GLY A 61 -6.26 -6.21 -1.33
N THR A 62 -6.60 -7.37 -0.77
CA THR A 62 -5.92 -7.95 0.40
C THR A 62 -4.48 -8.35 0.10
N LYS A 63 -4.18 -8.87 -1.11
CA LYS A 63 -2.80 -9.17 -1.53
C LYS A 63 -1.93 -7.91 -1.48
N PHE A 64 -2.43 -6.80 -2.03
CA PHE A 64 -1.69 -5.54 -2.05
C PHE A 64 -1.56 -4.87 -0.69
N LEU A 65 -2.55 -5.02 0.19
CA LEU A 65 -2.41 -4.60 1.59
C LEU A 65 -1.27 -5.36 2.27
N ALA A 66 -1.14 -6.66 2.05
CA ALA A 66 -0.05 -7.44 2.62
C ALA A 66 1.33 -6.96 2.12
N VAL A 67 1.48 -6.69 0.82
CA VAL A 67 2.72 -6.12 0.26
C VAL A 67 3.03 -4.76 0.87
N ALA A 68 2.06 -3.84 0.90
CA ALA A 68 2.24 -2.51 1.48
C ALA A 68 2.58 -2.56 2.98
N THR A 69 2.02 -3.53 3.72
CA THR A 69 2.31 -3.74 5.14
C THR A 69 3.75 -4.16 5.36
N VAL A 70 4.28 -5.06 4.53
CA VAL A 70 5.69 -5.48 4.60
C VAL A 70 6.61 -4.31 4.27
N LEU A 71 6.32 -3.54 3.22
CA LEU A 71 7.17 -2.45 2.77
C LEU A 71 7.16 -1.23 3.68
N ALA A 72 6.06 -1.00 4.41
CA ALA A 72 5.96 0.08 5.38
C ALA A 72 6.34 -0.34 6.81
N ASP A 73 7.02 -1.48 7.00
CA ASP A 73 7.39 -2.00 8.33
C ASP A 73 6.19 -2.03 9.31
N GLU A 74 5.03 -2.45 8.82
CA GLU A 74 3.76 -2.50 9.57
C GLU A 74 3.20 -1.13 10.03
N ASP A 75 3.66 0.00 9.46
CA ASP A 75 3.12 1.34 9.75
C ASP A 75 1.72 1.54 9.15
N GLN A 76 0.71 1.09 9.90
CA GLN A 76 -0.70 1.21 9.54
C GLN A 76 -1.16 2.66 9.38
N ALA A 77 -0.57 3.60 10.10
CA ALA A 77 -0.97 5.00 10.02
C ALA A 77 -0.55 5.61 8.68
N GLN A 78 0.67 5.29 8.22
CA GLN A 78 1.14 5.67 6.90
C GLN A 78 0.30 5.02 5.79
N ILE A 79 0.08 3.70 5.86
CA ILE A 79 -0.73 2.96 4.89
C ILE A 79 -2.14 3.54 4.77
N GLN A 80 -2.77 3.89 5.89
CA GLN A 80 -4.11 4.46 5.90
C GLN A 80 -4.12 5.88 5.30
N ALA A 81 -3.12 6.69 5.58
CA ALA A 81 -3.00 8.04 5.02
C ALA A 81 -2.84 7.96 3.49
N ASP A 82 -1.91 7.13 3.00
CA ASP A 82 -1.62 6.99 1.58
C ASP A 82 -2.80 6.34 0.83
N LEU A 83 -3.51 5.39 1.45
CA LEU A 83 -4.76 4.82 0.92
C LEU A 83 -5.84 5.89 0.75
N ASN A 84 -6.02 6.77 1.74
CA ASN A 84 -7.00 7.85 1.67
C ASN A 84 -6.70 8.81 0.52
N ASP A 85 -5.41 9.08 0.24
CA ASP A 85 -5.00 9.92 -0.88
C ASP A 85 -5.32 9.26 -2.24
N GLN A 86 -5.14 7.94 -2.37
CA GLN A 86 -5.55 7.21 -3.57
C GLN A 86 -7.08 7.22 -3.75
N ILE A 87 -7.85 6.98 -2.68
CA ILE A 87 -9.32 7.03 -2.72
C ILE A 87 -9.80 8.42 -3.16
N ALA A 88 -9.20 9.49 -2.62
CA ALA A 88 -9.53 10.86 -3.00
C ALA A 88 -9.20 11.12 -4.49
N MET A 89 -8.12 10.55 -5.01
CA MET A 89 -7.75 10.64 -6.42
C MET A 89 -8.75 9.91 -7.32
N PHE A 90 -9.21 8.72 -6.94
CA PHE A 90 -10.30 8.03 -7.65
C PHE A 90 -11.63 8.78 -7.57
N GLY A 91 -11.94 9.42 -6.43
CA GLY A 91 -13.11 10.29 -6.29
C GLY A 91 -13.11 11.44 -7.30
N LYS A 92 -11.97 12.15 -7.43
CA LYS A 92 -11.80 13.22 -8.44
C LYS A 92 -11.94 12.73 -9.88
N ILE A 93 -11.50 11.49 -10.15
CA ILE A 93 -11.69 10.86 -11.45
C ILE A 93 -13.19 10.63 -11.71
N ALA A 94 -13.90 10.10 -10.72
CA ALA A 94 -15.33 9.78 -10.80
C ALA A 94 -16.24 11.02 -10.95
N GLU A 95 -15.80 12.20 -10.49
CA GLU A 95 -16.50 13.47 -10.72
C GLU A 95 -16.61 13.86 -12.20
N HIS A 96 -15.72 13.33 -13.05
CA HIS A 96 -15.67 13.61 -14.48
C HIS A 96 -15.53 12.32 -15.31
N PRO A 97 -16.60 11.49 -15.35
CA PRO A 97 -16.53 10.14 -15.92
C PRO A 97 -16.35 10.14 -17.45
N ASP A 98 -16.76 11.20 -18.14
CA ASP A 98 -16.64 11.34 -19.60
C ASP A 98 -15.30 11.94 -20.05
N ASN A 99 -14.42 12.31 -19.11
CA ASN A 99 -13.12 12.87 -19.45
C ASN A 99 -12.18 11.78 -19.95
N MET A 100 -11.79 11.85 -21.23
CA MET A 100 -10.91 10.87 -21.86
C MET A 100 -9.56 10.69 -21.14
N ALA A 101 -8.96 11.75 -20.60
CA ALA A 101 -7.71 11.64 -19.86
C ALA A 101 -7.89 10.86 -18.55
N ASN A 102 -9.04 11.04 -17.88
CA ASN A 102 -9.38 10.27 -16.68
C ASN A 102 -9.63 8.79 -17.03
N ILE A 103 -10.31 8.52 -18.14
CA ILE A 103 -10.54 7.14 -18.63
C ILE A 103 -9.21 6.46 -18.95
N GLU A 104 -8.29 7.15 -19.63
CA GLU A 104 -6.95 6.64 -19.93
C GLU A 104 -6.15 6.38 -18.66
N LYS A 105 -6.21 7.29 -17.69
CA LYS A 105 -5.58 7.10 -16.37
C LYS A 105 -6.13 5.87 -15.65
N LEU A 106 -7.44 5.68 -15.60
CA LEU A 106 -8.05 4.49 -15.00
C LEU A 106 -7.62 3.20 -15.72
N ARG A 107 -7.53 3.23 -17.06
CA ARG A 107 -7.05 2.09 -17.84
C ARG A 107 -5.60 1.75 -17.48
N ALA A 108 -4.72 2.75 -17.40
CA ALA A 108 -3.33 2.56 -17.01
C ALA A 108 -3.21 1.96 -15.60
N ILE A 109 -4.01 2.46 -14.64
CA ILE A 109 -4.04 1.91 -13.28
C ILE A 109 -4.50 0.45 -13.28
N LYS A 110 -5.60 0.15 -13.98
CA LYS A 110 -6.10 -1.22 -14.13
C LYS A 110 -5.03 -2.15 -14.69
N ASP A 111 -4.35 -1.74 -15.76
CA ASP A 111 -3.34 -2.54 -16.43
C ASP A 111 -2.12 -2.76 -15.53
N ASN A 112 -1.69 -1.73 -14.78
CA ASN A 112 -0.62 -1.85 -13.78
C ASN A 112 -1.01 -2.84 -12.67
N CYS A 113 -2.20 -2.72 -12.12
CA CYS A 113 -2.64 -3.59 -11.03
C CYS A 113 -2.81 -5.05 -11.44
N ALA A 114 -3.26 -5.31 -12.67
CA ALA A 114 -3.31 -6.67 -13.21
C ALA A 114 -1.90 -7.27 -13.41
N PHE A 115 -0.95 -6.45 -13.88
CA PHE A 115 0.45 -6.86 -13.99
C PHE A 115 1.06 -7.16 -12.63
N MET A 116 0.90 -6.24 -11.68
CA MET A 116 1.38 -6.37 -10.31
C MET A 116 0.78 -7.58 -9.60
N GLU A 117 -0.50 -7.87 -9.82
CA GLU A 117 -1.15 -9.06 -9.24
C GLU A 117 -0.52 -10.34 -9.79
N THR A 118 -0.22 -10.38 -11.08
CA THR A 118 0.49 -11.51 -11.70
C THR A 118 1.88 -11.71 -11.08
N LEU A 119 2.60 -10.63 -10.78
CA LEU A 119 3.90 -10.73 -10.10
C LEU A 119 3.76 -11.26 -8.68
N VAL A 120 2.79 -10.75 -7.91
CA VAL A 120 2.53 -11.21 -6.53
C VAL A 120 2.13 -12.69 -6.53
N ASP A 121 1.26 -13.11 -7.45
CA ASP A 121 0.84 -14.50 -7.56
C ASP A 121 2.02 -15.42 -7.92
N ALA A 122 2.88 -15.01 -8.86
CA ALA A 122 4.08 -15.77 -9.21
C ALA A 122 5.05 -15.91 -8.03
N MET A 123 5.18 -14.87 -7.20
CA MET A 123 6.01 -14.95 -5.98
C MET A 123 5.43 -15.95 -4.98
N LEU A 124 4.11 -15.94 -4.75
CA LEU A 124 3.43 -16.84 -3.82
C LEU A 124 3.45 -18.30 -4.28
N GLU A 125 3.40 -18.56 -5.59
CA GLU A 125 3.51 -19.92 -6.15
C GLU A 125 4.94 -20.49 -6.08
N SER A 126 5.95 -19.62 -5.97
CA SER A 126 7.36 -20.00 -5.93
C SER A 126 7.91 -20.31 -4.52
N SER A 127 7.13 -20.02 -3.48
CA SER A 127 7.44 -20.20 -2.05
C SER A 127 6.81 -21.45 -1.45
#